data_AF-A0A7V6XK13-F1
#
_entry.id   AF-A0A7V6XK13-F1
#
_cell.length_a   1.000
_cell.length_b   1.000
_cell.length_c   1.000
_cell.angle_alpha   90.00
_cell.angle_beta   90.00
_cell.angle_gamma   90.00
#
_symmetry.space_group_name_H-M   'P 1'
#
loop_
_entity.id
_entity.type
_entity.pdbx_description
1 polymer ?
#
loop_
_entity_poly.entity_id
_entity_poly.type
_entity_poly.pdbx_seq_one_letter_code
_entity_poly.pdbx_strand_id
1 'polypeptide(L)'
;AGRLGAVTIATNMAGRGTDILLGGNPEFLVMEELRRKGINPDELDEEKYNKIYRKVKDKCDEEHQRVIELGGLHIIGTERHESRRIDNQLRGRAGRQGDPGSSRFYVSLGDDLMRLFGGDNIKNIMEKVGMDDEQPVEHGLISKSIETAQTRVESRNFDIRKHVLEYDDVMNKQREVIYGQRRQVLEGEDLRGNIMSMLDEVISNIVDIYCVEGTYPEEWDLKGLLEYGEEIFLPRKYCNIEKFKNMTKDEIKKTLIDMALKLYNDKEKELGSETMREFERVVTLQVVDKKWMDHIDAMDQLKQGIGLRAYGQKDPVLEYKFEGYEMFQSMVSSIHEDIIRLLFKYRLKSKPKRKQTVKETSESKKSVENKPITSKKVGRNDPCPCNSGKKYKRCCGR
;
A
#
# COMPACT_ATOMS: atom_id res chain seq x y z
N ALA A 1 -33.94 -3.19 11.56
CA ALA A 1 -33.34 -4.03 12.62
C ALA A 1 -33.89 -3.67 14.00
N GLY A 2 -33.81 -2.42 14.47
CA GLY A 2 -34.30 -2.04 15.82
C GLY A 2 -35.81 -1.80 15.96
N ARG A 3 -36.62 -2.36 15.07
CA ARG A 3 -38.09 -2.20 15.08
C ARG A 3 -38.75 -3.32 15.86
N LEU A 4 -39.98 -3.09 16.34
CA LEU A 4 -40.70 -4.07 17.14
C LEU A 4 -40.94 -5.36 16.35
N GLY A 5 -40.58 -6.51 16.94
CA GLY A 5 -40.74 -7.83 16.31
C GLY A 5 -39.78 -8.12 15.14
N ALA A 6 -38.84 -7.23 14.83
CA ALA A 6 -37.90 -7.43 13.73
C ALA A 6 -36.77 -8.40 14.13
N VAL A 7 -36.59 -9.46 13.33
CA VAL A 7 -35.44 -10.37 13.43
C VAL A 7 -34.53 -10.12 12.24
N THR A 8 -33.22 -9.98 12.48
CA THR A 8 -32.23 -9.72 11.43
C THR A 8 -31.06 -10.66 11.59
N ILE A 9 -30.74 -11.42 10.55
CA ILE A 9 -29.56 -12.28 10.49
C ILE A 9 -28.45 -11.50 9.78
N ALA A 10 -27.31 -11.35 10.44
CA ALA A 10 -26.13 -10.71 9.89
C ALA A 10 -24.99 -11.73 9.83
N THR A 11 -24.48 -12.02 8.63
CA THR A 11 -23.28 -12.84 8.46
C THR A 11 -22.04 -11.98 8.70
N ASN A 12 -21.08 -12.52 9.47
CA ASN A 12 -19.89 -11.79 9.94
C ASN A 12 -20.26 -10.44 10.58
N MET A 13 -19.87 -9.33 9.93
CA MET A 13 -20.16 -7.96 10.36
C MET A 13 -20.96 -7.19 9.31
N ALA A 14 -21.93 -7.84 8.66
CA ALA A 14 -22.85 -7.17 7.74
C ALA A 14 -23.54 -5.95 8.39
N GLY A 15 -23.78 -4.91 7.60
CA GLY A 15 -24.31 -3.63 8.10
C GLY A 15 -23.34 -2.89 9.04
N ARG A 16 -22.02 -3.05 8.85
CA ARG A 16 -21.01 -2.26 9.55
C ARG A 16 -21.08 -0.79 9.09
N GLY A 17 -21.04 0.14 10.06
CA GLY A 17 -21.10 1.57 9.79
C GLY A 17 -22.52 2.15 9.70
N THR A 18 -23.56 1.32 9.81
CA THR A 18 -24.95 1.78 9.93
C THR A 18 -25.46 1.54 11.33
N ASP A 19 -26.04 2.59 11.91
CA ASP A 19 -26.54 2.52 13.27
C ASP A 19 -27.92 1.85 13.35
N ILE A 20 -28.06 0.92 14.30
CA ILE A 20 -29.36 0.31 14.61
C ILE A 20 -30.06 1.17 15.66
N LEU A 21 -30.95 2.04 15.18
CA LEU A 21 -31.81 2.86 16.04
C LEU A 21 -33.03 2.05 16.47
N LEU A 22 -33.34 2.06 17.77
CA LEU A 22 -34.58 1.48 18.30
C LEU A 22 -35.77 2.31 17.81
N GLY A 23 -36.84 1.66 17.36
CA GLY A 23 -37.98 2.30 16.69
C GLY A 23 -37.78 2.56 15.19
N GLY A 24 -36.56 2.34 14.67
CA GLY A 24 -36.23 2.52 13.26
C GLY A 24 -35.61 3.89 12.95
N ASN A 25 -34.91 3.99 11.81
CA ASN A 25 -34.28 5.24 11.38
C ASN A 25 -35.29 6.11 10.60
N PRO A 26 -35.68 7.30 11.11
CA PRO A 26 -36.69 8.14 10.48
C PRO A 26 -36.32 8.57 9.05
N GLU A 27 -35.06 8.92 8.80
CA GLU A 27 -34.61 9.37 7.47
C GLU A 27 -34.75 8.26 6.43
N PHE A 28 -34.32 7.04 6.77
CA PHE A 28 -34.46 5.89 5.89
C PHE A 28 -35.93 5.52 5.65
N LEU A 29 -36.76 5.57 6.68
CA LEU A 29 -38.18 5.24 6.57
C LEU A 29 -38.96 6.27 5.73
N VAL A 30 -38.61 7.55 5.84
CA VAL A 30 -39.16 8.60 4.97
C VAL A 30 -38.77 8.35 3.51
N MET A 31 -37.50 8.06 3.25
CA MET A 31 -37.03 7.75 1.89
C MET A 31 -37.73 6.50 1.31
N GLU A 32 -37.94 5.47 2.13
CA GLU A 32 -38.68 4.28 1.73
C GLU A 32 -40.16 4.59 1.44
N GLU A 33 -40.82 5.40 2.25
CA GLU A 33 -42.21 5.82 2.03
C GLU A 33 -42.37 6.67 0.77
N LEU A 34 -41.41 7.57 0.51
CA LEU A 34 -41.37 8.38 -0.73
C LEU A 34 -41.18 7.49 -1.97
N ARG A 35 -40.24 6.54 -1.92
CA ARG A 35 -40.05 5.56 -3.00
C ARG A 35 -41.31 4.71 -3.25
N ARG A 36 -41.99 4.23 -2.19
CA ARG A 36 -43.25 3.47 -2.33
C ARG A 36 -44.36 4.27 -2.98
N LYS A 37 -44.39 5.59 -2.77
CA LYS A 37 -45.33 6.50 -3.43
C LYS A 37 -44.89 6.93 -4.83
N GLY A 38 -43.72 6.47 -5.30
CA GLY A 38 -43.14 6.84 -6.58
C GLY A 38 -42.71 8.30 -6.67
N ILE A 39 -42.49 8.96 -5.52
CA ILE A 39 -42.14 10.38 -5.47
C ILE A 39 -40.63 10.52 -5.32
N ASN A 40 -40.02 11.33 -6.18
CA ASN A 40 -38.61 11.64 -6.10
C ASN A 40 -38.34 12.64 -4.94
N PRO A 41 -37.46 12.34 -3.97
CA PRO A 41 -37.18 13.23 -2.84
C PRO A 41 -36.79 14.66 -3.25
N ASP A 42 -36.09 14.81 -4.37
CA ASP A 42 -35.60 16.10 -4.89
C ASP A 42 -36.72 16.99 -5.49
N GLU A 43 -37.92 16.43 -5.67
CA GLU A 43 -39.10 17.14 -6.20
C GLU A 43 -40.06 17.59 -5.09
N LEU A 44 -39.80 17.24 -3.82
CA LEU A 44 -40.60 17.71 -2.69
C LEU A 44 -40.18 19.11 -2.20
N ASP A 45 -41.18 19.94 -1.94
CA ASP A 45 -40.98 21.16 -1.15
C ASP A 45 -40.51 20.80 0.28
N GLU A 46 -39.57 21.59 0.83
CA GLU A 46 -39.00 21.38 2.17
C GLU A 46 -40.09 21.27 3.26
N GLU A 47 -41.17 22.03 3.14
CA GLU A 47 -42.30 21.97 4.08
C GLU A 47 -43.04 20.63 4.03
N LYS A 48 -43.24 20.07 2.84
CA LYS A 48 -43.91 18.77 2.66
C LYS A 48 -43.02 17.64 3.18
N TYR A 49 -41.72 17.70 2.88
CA TYR A 49 -40.74 16.74 3.41
C TYR A 49 -40.73 16.77 4.95
N ASN A 50 -40.62 17.96 5.56
CA ASN A 50 -40.61 18.10 7.01
C ASN A 50 -41.90 17.61 7.67
N LYS A 51 -43.06 17.78 7.01
CA LYS A 51 -44.34 17.26 7.50
C LYS A 51 -44.39 15.73 7.50
N ILE A 52 -43.86 15.09 6.46
CA ILE A 52 -43.76 13.62 6.39
C ILE A 52 -42.74 13.13 7.42
N TYR A 53 -41.58 13.77 7.50
CA TYR A 53 -40.53 13.46 8.45
C TYR A 53 -41.03 13.50 9.90
N ARG A 54 -41.75 14.56 10.31
CA ARG A 54 -42.33 14.64 11.66
C ARG A 54 -43.29 13.48 11.95
N LYS A 55 -44.19 13.16 11.02
CA LYS A 55 -45.13 12.04 11.18
C LYS A 55 -44.42 10.68 11.33
N VAL A 56 -43.36 10.46 10.55
CA VAL A 56 -42.58 9.22 10.63
C VAL A 56 -41.77 9.21 11.93
N LYS A 57 -41.19 10.35 12.31
CA LYS A 57 -40.45 10.50 13.55
C LYS A 57 -41.32 10.23 14.77
N ASP A 58 -42.52 10.81 14.86
CA ASP A 58 -43.44 10.57 15.99
C ASP A 58 -43.76 9.07 16.13
N LYS A 59 -43.97 8.37 15.00
CA LYS A 59 -44.16 6.91 15.00
C LYS A 59 -42.91 6.15 15.44
N CYS A 60 -41.72 6.58 14.99
CA CYS A 60 -40.46 5.98 15.42
C CYS A 60 -40.24 6.20 16.92
N ASP A 61 -40.55 7.38 17.46
CA ASP A 61 -40.39 7.73 18.87
C ASP A 61 -41.38 6.92 19.74
N GLU A 62 -42.62 6.73 19.29
CA GLU A 62 -43.59 5.81 19.94
C GLU A 62 -43.10 4.36 19.93
N GLU A 63 -42.60 3.88 18.79
CA GLU A 63 -42.09 2.51 18.64
C GLU A 63 -40.80 2.31 19.46
N HIS A 64 -39.96 3.34 19.53
CA HIS A 64 -38.74 3.39 20.35
C HIS A 64 -39.07 3.17 21.83
N GLN A 65 -40.04 3.89 22.37
CA GLN A 65 -40.45 3.74 23.77
C GLN A 65 -40.94 2.32 24.07
N ARG A 66 -41.73 1.72 23.17
CA ARG A 66 -42.17 0.32 23.33
C ARG A 66 -41.00 -0.67 23.30
N VAL A 67 -40.03 -0.45 22.42
CA VAL A 67 -38.83 -1.31 22.33
C VAL A 67 -37.96 -1.17 23.59
N ILE A 68 -37.84 0.03 24.15
CA ILE A 68 -37.16 0.27 25.43
C ILE A 68 -37.85 -0.48 26.57
N GLU A 69 -39.18 -0.41 26.67
CA GLU A 69 -39.96 -1.12 27.70
C GLU A 69 -39.78 -2.63 27.65
N LEU A 70 -39.49 -3.19 26.46
CA LEU A 70 -39.19 -4.62 26.26
C LEU A 70 -37.72 -4.99 26.50
N GLY A 71 -36.87 -4.05 26.93
CA GLY A 71 -35.46 -4.30 27.22
C GLY A 71 -34.50 -4.01 26.05
N GLY A 72 -34.99 -3.40 24.98
CA GLY A 72 -34.18 -2.90 23.87
C GLY A 72 -33.68 -3.97 22.89
N LEU A 73 -32.59 -3.68 22.18
CA LEU A 73 -32.03 -4.59 21.19
C LEU A 73 -31.33 -5.78 21.88
N HIS A 74 -31.69 -7.00 21.48
CA HIS A 74 -31.01 -8.22 21.88
C HIS A 74 -30.07 -8.72 20.78
N ILE A 75 -28.80 -8.93 21.12
CA ILE A 75 -27.78 -9.45 20.22
C ILE A 75 -27.50 -10.92 20.54
N ILE A 76 -27.68 -11.78 19.55
CA ILE A 76 -27.34 -13.20 19.64
C ILE A 76 -26.09 -13.45 18.78
N GLY A 77 -24.98 -13.81 19.42
CA GLY A 77 -23.82 -14.36 18.73
C GLY A 77 -23.99 -15.87 18.59
N THR A 78 -23.91 -16.40 17.37
CA THR A 78 -24.05 -17.83 17.09
C THR A 78 -22.75 -18.62 17.29
N GLU A 79 -21.62 -17.92 17.29
CA GLU A 79 -20.28 -18.46 17.52
C GLU A 79 -19.36 -17.34 18.04
N ARG A 80 -18.10 -17.68 18.32
CA ARG A 80 -17.06 -16.71 18.65
C ARG A 80 -16.20 -16.40 17.43
N HIS A 81 -15.94 -15.12 17.20
CA HIS A 81 -15.00 -14.70 16.17
C HIS A 81 -13.55 -14.98 16.59
N GLU A 82 -12.65 -14.92 15.61
CA GLU A 82 -11.19 -15.01 15.80
C GLU A 82 -10.60 -13.99 16.77
N SER A 83 -11.32 -12.91 17.08
CA SER A 83 -10.88 -11.92 18.06
C SER A 83 -12.03 -11.40 18.93
N ARG A 84 -11.72 -11.17 20.21
CA ARG A 84 -12.63 -10.59 21.21
C ARG A 84 -13.10 -9.20 20.81
N ARG A 85 -12.26 -8.46 20.09
CA ARG A 85 -12.62 -7.14 19.55
C ARG A 85 -13.82 -7.21 18.62
N ILE A 86 -13.89 -8.20 17.72
CA ILE A 86 -15.02 -8.35 16.78
C ILE A 86 -16.29 -8.75 17.52
N ASP A 87 -16.19 -9.68 18.49
CA ASP A 87 -17.31 -10.03 19.35
C ASP A 87 -17.86 -8.79 20.10
N ASN A 88 -16.97 -7.96 20.65
CA ASN A 88 -17.37 -6.72 21.33
C ASN A 88 -18.00 -5.70 20.38
N GLN A 89 -17.59 -5.65 19.11
CA GLN A 89 -18.25 -4.81 18.12
C GLN A 89 -19.68 -5.28 17.84
N LEU A 90 -19.91 -6.59 17.82
CA LEU A 90 -21.25 -7.15 17.70
C LEU A 90 -22.10 -6.83 18.95
N ARG A 91 -21.56 -6.99 20.16
CA ARG A 91 -22.22 -6.59 21.42
C ARG A 91 -22.60 -5.12 21.43
N GLY A 92 -21.66 -4.24 21.04
CA GLY A 92 -21.85 -2.79 20.99
C GLY A 92 -22.81 -2.28 19.92
N ARG A 93 -23.49 -3.18 19.18
CA ARG A 93 -24.65 -2.82 18.37
C ARG A 93 -25.89 -2.59 19.22
N ALA A 94 -26.00 -3.22 20.39
CA ALA A 94 -27.02 -2.94 21.39
C ALA A 94 -26.55 -1.91 22.41
N GLY A 95 -27.49 -1.31 23.14
CA GLY A 95 -27.22 -0.40 24.25
C GLY A 95 -26.57 0.93 23.84
N ARG A 96 -26.93 1.48 22.68
CA ARG A 96 -26.36 2.72 22.16
C ARG A 96 -27.04 3.93 22.78
N GLN A 97 -26.29 5.01 22.96
CA GLN A 97 -26.81 6.27 23.55
C GLN A 97 -27.48 6.10 24.93
N GLY A 98 -27.14 5.03 25.67
CA GLY A 98 -27.74 4.74 26.97
C GLY A 98 -29.04 3.92 26.91
N ASP A 99 -29.46 3.50 25.71
CA ASP A 99 -30.61 2.61 25.54
C ASP A 99 -30.39 1.29 26.30
N PRO A 100 -31.46 0.62 26.77
CA PRO A 100 -31.37 -0.75 27.25
C PRO A 100 -30.97 -1.68 26.09
N GLY A 101 -30.28 -2.75 26.44
CA GLY A 101 -29.89 -3.76 25.48
C GLY A 101 -29.22 -4.94 26.18
N SER A 102 -29.24 -6.08 25.50
CA SER A 102 -28.62 -7.30 26.03
C SER A 102 -27.90 -8.04 24.92
N SER A 103 -26.91 -8.84 25.31
CA SER A 103 -26.19 -9.69 24.36
C SER A 103 -25.89 -11.04 24.97
N ARG A 104 -25.98 -12.09 24.18
CA ARG A 104 -25.62 -13.46 24.58
C ARG A 104 -24.94 -14.16 23.41
N PHE A 105 -23.87 -14.87 23.71
CA PHE A 105 -23.15 -15.68 22.72
C PHE A 105 -23.41 -17.15 23.04
N TYR A 106 -23.80 -17.89 22.03
CA TYR A 106 -23.88 -19.34 22.03
C TYR A 106 -22.62 -19.86 21.34
N VAL A 107 -22.04 -20.90 21.90
CA VAL A 107 -20.79 -21.51 21.41
C VAL A 107 -20.97 -23.01 21.50
N SER A 108 -20.64 -23.70 20.42
CA SER A 108 -20.56 -25.15 20.40
C SER A 108 -19.10 -25.60 20.42
N LEU A 109 -18.85 -26.77 20.99
CA LEU A 109 -17.53 -27.42 20.92
C LEU A 109 -17.19 -27.86 19.49
N GLY A 110 -18.18 -27.92 18.59
CA GLY A 110 -18.01 -28.19 17.16
C GLY A 110 -17.68 -26.95 16.31
N ASP A 111 -17.68 -25.74 16.88
CA ASP A 111 -17.43 -24.51 16.13
C ASP A 111 -15.99 -24.42 15.60
N ASP A 112 -15.77 -23.65 14.54
CA ASP A 112 -14.47 -23.55 13.87
C ASP A 112 -13.33 -23.12 14.80
N LEU A 113 -13.60 -22.16 15.70
CA LEU A 113 -12.63 -21.73 16.71
C LEU A 113 -12.18 -22.91 17.61
N MET A 114 -13.13 -23.74 18.02
CA MET A 114 -12.90 -24.88 18.91
C MET A 114 -12.25 -26.03 18.16
N ARG A 115 -12.66 -26.28 16.92
CA ARG A 115 -12.08 -27.31 16.05
C ARG A 115 -10.62 -27.02 15.72
N LEU A 116 -10.28 -25.77 15.43
CA LEU A 116 -8.94 -25.38 15.00
C LEU A 116 -7.99 -25.10 16.18
N PHE A 117 -8.49 -24.64 17.32
CA PHE A 117 -7.65 -24.13 18.42
C PHE A 117 -8.03 -24.63 19.82
N GLY A 118 -9.15 -25.36 19.96
CA GLY A 118 -9.60 -25.93 21.23
C GLY A 118 -8.77 -27.12 21.72
N GLY A 119 -7.99 -27.76 20.82
CA GLY A 119 -7.06 -28.85 21.14
C GLY A 119 -7.75 -30.17 21.53
N ASP A 120 -6.94 -31.22 21.74
CA ASP A 120 -7.41 -32.57 22.09
C ASP A 120 -8.07 -32.66 23.47
N ASN A 121 -7.77 -31.70 24.35
CA ASN A 121 -8.25 -31.67 25.73
C ASN A 121 -9.78 -31.49 25.82
N ILE A 122 -10.42 -30.88 24.81
CA ILE A 122 -11.85 -30.62 24.84
C ILE A 122 -12.66 -31.86 24.47
N LYS A 123 -12.17 -32.65 23.51
CA LYS A 123 -12.75 -33.96 23.17
C LYS A 123 -12.72 -34.91 24.37
N ASN A 124 -11.60 -34.97 25.08
CA ASN A 124 -11.44 -35.80 26.28
C ASN A 124 -12.33 -35.37 27.45
N ILE A 125 -12.68 -34.08 27.53
CA ILE A 125 -13.61 -33.54 28.53
C ILE A 125 -15.05 -33.92 28.14
N MET A 126 -15.44 -33.82 26.86
CA MET A 126 -16.76 -34.28 26.39
C MET A 126 -16.99 -35.77 26.70
N GLU A 127 -16.01 -36.62 26.39
CA GLU A 127 -16.10 -38.07 26.61
C GLU A 127 -16.22 -38.45 28.09
N LYS A 128 -15.60 -37.67 28.99
CA LYS A 128 -15.62 -37.94 30.43
C LYS A 128 -16.81 -37.34 31.17
N VAL A 129 -17.36 -36.23 30.68
CA VAL A 129 -18.36 -35.47 31.43
C VAL A 129 -19.78 -35.99 31.22
N GLY A 130 -20.02 -36.88 30.25
CA GLY A 130 -21.33 -37.57 30.12
C GLY A 130 -22.50 -36.58 30.09
N MET A 131 -22.33 -35.49 29.35
CA MET A 131 -23.31 -34.41 29.26
C MET A 131 -24.41 -34.78 28.27
N ASP A 132 -25.65 -34.51 28.66
CA ASP A 132 -26.82 -34.60 27.80
C ASP A 132 -26.77 -33.45 26.79
N ASP A 133 -26.95 -33.74 25.49
CA ASP A 133 -26.71 -32.79 24.38
C ASP A 133 -27.62 -31.54 24.45
N GLU A 134 -28.67 -31.58 25.25
CA GLU A 134 -29.66 -30.50 25.40
C GLU A 134 -29.38 -29.53 26.56
N GLN A 135 -28.44 -29.84 27.47
CA GLN A 135 -28.19 -29.02 28.65
C GLN A 135 -27.06 -27.99 28.44
N PRO A 136 -27.28 -26.70 28.78
CA PRO A 136 -26.21 -25.71 28.75
C PRO A 136 -25.05 -26.08 29.68
N VAL A 137 -23.85 -26.09 29.12
CA VAL A 137 -22.63 -26.41 29.85
C VAL A 137 -22.06 -25.16 30.50
N GLU A 138 -22.29 -24.99 31.80
CA GLU A 138 -21.70 -23.91 32.60
C GLU A 138 -20.53 -24.43 33.43
N HIS A 139 -19.34 -24.51 32.82
CA HIS A 139 -18.13 -24.94 33.51
C HIS A 139 -16.98 -23.94 33.31
N GLY A 140 -16.40 -23.43 34.40
CA GLY A 140 -15.35 -22.40 34.35
C GLY A 140 -14.12 -22.79 33.53
N LEU A 141 -13.74 -24.08 33.53
CA LEU A 141 -12.65 -24.59 32.68
C LEU A 141 -12.95 -24.47 31.18
N ILE A 142 -14.19 -24.69 30.75
CA ILE A 142 -14.57 -24.62 29.32
C ILE A 142 -14.56 -23.17 28.86
N SER A 143 -15.10 -22.25 29.68
CA SER A 143 -15.01 -20.81 29.42
C SER A 143 -13.57 -20.33 29.27
N LYS A 144 -12.66 -20.79 30.14
CA LYS A 144 -11.23 -20.46 30.06
C LYS A 144 -10.56 -21.04 28.81
N SER A 145 -10.96 -22.25 28.39
CA SER A 145 -10.47 -22.88 27.17
C SER A 145 -10.89 -22.11 25.91
N ILE A 146 -12.13 -21.62 25.85
CA ILE A 146 -12.62 -20.76 24.76
C ILE A 146 -11.82 -19.46 24.70
N GLU A 147 -11.60 -18.80 25.84
CA GLU A 147 -10.80 -17.57 25.91
C GLU A 147 -9.34 -17.81 25.46
N THR A 148 -8.75 -18.94 25.88
CA THR A 148 -7.39 -19.33 25.49
C THR A 148 -7.31 -19.61 23.99
N ALA A 149 -8.29 -20.30 23.41
CA ALA A 149 -8.37 -20.55 21.97
C ALA A 149 -8.44 -19.22 21.20
N GLN A 150 -9.33 -18.31 21.59
CA GLN A 150 -9.45 -16.98 20.97
C GLN A 150 -8.13 -16.19 21.07
N THR A 151 -7.49 -16.18 22.23
CA THR A 151 -6.19 -15.50 22.43
C THR A 151 -5.10 -16.09 21.54
N ARG A 152 -5.06 -17.42 21.35
CA ARG A 152 -4.10 -18.06 20.44
C ARG A 152 -4.32 -17.64 18.99
N VAL A 153 -5.57 -17.52 18.54
CA VAL A 153 -5.87 -17.04 17.18
C VAL A 153 -5.45 -15.58 17.01
N GLU A 154 -5.74 -14.73 18.01
CA GLU A 154 -5.31 -13.34 17.99
C GLU A 154 -3.78 -13.21 17.90
N SER A 155 -3.04 -13.97 18.70
CA SER A 155 -1.57 -14.00 18.65
C SER A 155 -1.07 -14.49 17.30
N ARG A 156 -1.62 -15.59 16.77
CA ARG A 156 -1.25 -16.09 15.43
C ARG A 156 -1.49 -15.04 14.35
N ASN A 157 -2.64 -14.37 14.36
CA ASN A 157 -2.97 -13.32 13.40
C ASN A 157 -2.11 -12.06 13.60
N PHE A 158 -1.66 -11.79 14.82
CA PHE A 158 -0.68 -10.74 15.11
C PHE A 158 0.68 -11.09 14.52
N ASP A 159 1.19 -12.30 14.75
CA ASP A 159 2.48 -12.76 14.24
C ASP A 159 2.52 -12.78 12.70
N ILE A 160 1.45 -13.25 12.06
CA ILE A 160 1.31 -13.20 10.58
C ILE A 160 1.43 -11.75 10.09
N ARG A 161 0.69 -10.81 10.71
CA ARG A 161 0.73 -9.40 10.31
C ARG A 161 2.09 -8.77 10.59
N LYS A 162 2.72 -9.11 11.71
CA LYS A 162 4.07 -8.66 12.05
C LYS A 162 5.07 -9.11 10.99
N HIS A 163 5.06 -10.38 10.61
CA HIS A 163 5.93 -10.88 9.55
C HIS A 163 5.65 -10.19 8.20
N VAL A 164 4.39 -10.06 7.79
CA VAL A 164 4.04 -9.34 6.56
C VAL A 164 4.59 -7.91 6.56
N LEU A 165 4.48 -7.20 7.69
CA LEU A 165 5.04 -5.86 7.86
C LEU A 165 6.57 -5.87 7.79
N GLU A 166 7.24 -6.80 8.45
CA GLU A 166 8.71 -6.89 8.44
C GLU A 166 9.29 -7.10 7.03
N TYR A 167 8.63 -7.89 6.18
CA TYR A 167 9.02 -8.06 4.78
C TYR A 167 8.70 -6.80 3.95
N ASP A 168 7.54 -6.17 4.16
CA ASP A 168 7.17 -4.95 3.44
C ASP A 168 8.06 -3.75 3.81
N ASP A 169 8.50 -3.64 5.07
CA ASP A 169 9.40 -2.57 5.53
C ASP A 169 10.70 -2.51 4.70
N VAL A 170 11.22 -3.66 4.27
CA VAL A 170 12.41 -3.74 3.41
C VAL A 170 12.11 -3.15 2.03
N MET A 171 11.03 -3.63 1.40
CA MET A 171 10.59 -3.14 0.10
C MET A 171 10.18 -1.67 0.15
N ASN A 172 9.60 -1.21 1.25
CA ASN A 172 9.16 0.16 1.42
C ASN A 172 10.34 1.13 1.41
N LYS A 173 11.43 0.84 2.13
CA LYS A 173 12.66 1.65 2.10
C LYS A 173 13.25 1.73 0.69
N GLN A 174 13.28 0.61 -0.03
CA GLN A 174 13.78 0.58 -1.41
C GLN A 174 12.88 1.39 -2.36
N ARG A 175 11.55 1.27 -2.21
CA ARG A 175 10.56 2.07 -2.96
C ARG A 175 10.73 3.55 -2.71
N GLU A 176 10.97 3.98 -1.48
CA GLU A 176 11.17 5.40 -1.16
C GLU A 176 12.35 5.99 -1.94
N VAL A 177 13.46 5.28 -2.04
CA VAL A 177 14.64 5.70 -2.82
C VAL A 177 14.31 5.78 -4.31
N ILE A 178 13.77 4.71 -4.90
CA ILE A 178 13.50 4.64 -6.34
C ILE A 178 12.40 5.62 -6.76
N TYR A 179 11.33 5.74 -5.98
CA TYR A 179 10.24 6.68 -6.27
C TYR A 179 10.66 8.12 -6.04
N GLY A 180 11.59 8.37 -5.11
CA GLY A 180 12.26 9.66 -4.96
C GLY A 180 12.99 10.05 -6.23
N GLN A 181 13.90 9.19 -6.72
CA GLN A 181 14.63 9.43 -7.97
C GLN A 181 13.68 9.59 -9.17
N ARG A 182 12.67 8.72 -9.29
CA ARG A 182 11.68 8.79 -10.37
C ARG A 182 10.91 10.11 -10.36
N ARG A 183 10.59 10.65 -9.18
CA ARG A 183 9.89 11.93 -9.05
C ARG A 183 10.75 13.09 -9.55
N GLN A 184 12.03 13.14 -9.20
CA GLN A 184 12.97 14.16 -9.68
C GLN A 184 13.02 14.23 -11.21
N VAL A 185 13.04 13.06 -11.86
CA VAL A 185 13.00 12.96 -13.34
C VAL A 185 11.68 13.47 -13.92
N LEU A 186 10.55 13.18 -13.27
CA LEU A 186 9.22 13.56 -13.75
C LEU A 186 8.91 15.05 -13.55
N GLU A 187 9.41 15.65 -12.47
CA GLU A 187 9.25 17.08 -12.16
C GLU A 187 10.12 17.98 -13.04
N GLY A 188 11.01 17.40 -13.85
CA GLY A 188 11.79 18.11 -14.86
C GLY A 188 13.06 18.75 -14.30
N GLU A 189 13.57 18.25 -13.17
CA GLU A 189 14.83 18.70 -12.58
C GLU A 189 16.02 18.51 -13.55
N ASP A 190 17.08 19.30 -13.36
CA ASP A 190 18.34 19.13 -14.08
C ASP A 190 19.11 17.94 -13.49
N LEU A 191 19.21 16.86 -14.26
CA LEU A 191 19.85 15.61 -13.84
C LEU A 191 21.36 15.59 -14.08
N ARG A 192 21.98 16.64 -14.64
CA ARG A 192 23.41 16.63 -14.96
C ARG A 192 24.26 16.25 -13.76
N GLY A 193 23.98 16.85 -12.59
CA GLY A 193 24.72 16.57 -11.37
C GLY A 193 24.63 15.09 -10.97
N ASN A 194 23.43 14.51 -11.05
CA ASN A 194 23.20 13.10 -10.78
C ASN A 194 23.95 12.20 -11.77
N ILE A 195 23.91 12.51 -13.08
CA ILE A 195 24.63 11.75 -14.11
C ILE A 195 26.14 11.82 -13.88
N MET A 196 26.69 12.96 -13.47
CA MET A 196 28.12 13.06 -13.15
C MET A 196 28.51 12.24 -11.92
N SER A 197 27.65 12.20 -10.89
CA SER A 197 27.85 11.33 -9.72
C SER A 197 27.82 9.85 -10.12
N MET A 198 26.84 9.45 -10.93
CA MET A 198 26.74 8.07 -11.44
C MET A 198 27.97 7.70 -12.29
N LEU A 199 28.47 8.63 -13.10
CA LEU A 199 29.66 8.44 -13.91
C LEU A 199 30.92 8.24 -13.04
N ASP A 200 31.08 9.06 -11.99
CA ASP A 200 32.18 8.91 -11.03
C ASP A 200 32.13 7.55 -10.32
N GLU A 201 30.96 7.14 -9.83
CA GLU A 201 30.76 5.83 -9.18
C GLU A 201 31.08 4.67 -10.12
N VAL A 202 30.57 4.70 -11.37
CA VAL A 202 30.82 3.66 -12.37
C VAL A 202 32.32 3.58 -12.68
N ILE A 203 33.00 4.70 -12.91
CA ILE A 203 34.45 4.70 -13.18
C ILE A 203 35.23 4.21 -11.97
N SER A 204 34.84 4.61 -10.75
CA SER A 204 35.47 4.16 -9.51
C SER A 204 35.40 2.65 -9.39
N ASN A 205 34.20 2.08 -9.50
CA ASN A 205 33.98 0.64 -9.38
C ASN A 205 34.78 -0.14 -10.43
N ILE A 206 34.81 0.35 -11.67
CA ILE A 206 35.59 -0.27 -12.75
C ILE A 206 37.09 -0.25 -12.42
N VAL A 207 37.63 0.89 -11.98
CA VAL A 207 39.05 0.99 -11.59
C VAL A 207 39.35 0.10 -10.38
N ASP A 208 38.45 0.00 -9.40
CA ASP A 208 38.64 -0.85 -8.23
C ASP A 208 38.67 -2.34 -8.58
N ILE A 209 37.88 -2.77 -9.56
CA ILE A 209 37.83 -4.17 -10.04
C ILE A 209 39.12 -4.55 -10.78
N TYR A 210 39.61 -3.70 -11.69
CA TYR A 210 40.76 -4.02 -12.55
C TYR A 210 42.13 -3.57 -12.00
N CYS A 211 42.13 -2.61 -11.08
CA CYS A 211 43.31 -2.11 -10.37
C CYS A 211 43.16 -2.39 -8.86
N VAL A 212 43.37 -3.66 -8.49
CA VAL A 212 43.21 -4.14 -7.12
C VAL A 212 44.22 -3.47 -6.19
N GLU A 213 43.74 -2.95 -5.07
CA GLU A 213 44.58 -2.29 -4.09
C GLU A 213 45.60 -3.26 -3.46
N GLY A 214 46.85 -2.84 -3.33
CA GLY A 214 47.94 -3.68 -2.80
C GLY A 214 48.67 -4.55 -3.82
N THR A 215 48.26 -4.54 -5.10
CA THR A 215 49.01 -5.17 -6.20
C THR A 215 49.94 -4.17 -6.89
N TYR A 216 51.01 -4.66 -7.52
CA TYR A 216 51.92 -3.79 -8.26
C TYR A 216 51.26 -3.29 -9.55
N PRO A 217 51.54 -2.05 -10.02
CA PRO A 217 50.95 -1.50 -11.25
C PRO A 217 51.16 -2.36 -12.51
N GLU A 218 52.21 -3.19 -12.52
CA GLU A 218 52.52 -4.12 -13.62
C GLU A 218 51.55 -5.32 -13.68
N GLU A 219 50.88 -5.63 -12.57
CA GLU A 219 49.90 -6.73 -12.45
C GLU A 219 48.47 -6.28 -12.73
N TRP A 220 48.24 -4.98 -12.91
CA TRP A 220 46.90 -4.44 -13.20
C TRP A 220 46.45 -4.82 -14.61
N ASP A 221 45.19 -5.25 -14.73
CA ASP A 221 44.59 -5.55 -16.02
C ASP A 221 44.06 -4.27 -16.70
N LEU A 222 45.00 -3.42 -17.11
CA LEU A 222 44.71 -2.18 -17.84
C LEU A 222 44.04 -2.45 -19.19
N LYS A 223 44.23 -3.64 -19.76
CA LYS A 223 43.59 -4.03 -21.00
C LYS A 223 42.09 -4.27 -20.76
N GLY A 224 41.75 -5.11 -19.78
CA GLY A 224 40.37 -5.35 -19.36
C GLY A 224 39.66 -4.06 -18.92
N LEU A 225 40.35 -3.19 -18.19
CA LEU A 225 39.85 -1.86 -17.81
C LEU A 225 39.39 -1.03 -19.02
N LEU A 226 40.22 -0.94 -20.05
CA LEU A 226 39.91 -0.15 -21.25
C LEU A 226 38.88 -0.83 -22.15
N GLU A 227 38.90 -2.15 -22.26
CA GLU A 227 37.89 -2.92 -23.00
C GLU A 227 36.50 -2.75 -22.36
N TYR A 228 36.40 -2.88 -21.03
CA TYR A 228 35.15 -2.66 -20.30
C TYR A 228 34.71 -1.18 -20.37
N GLY A 229 35.66 -0.26 -20.22
CA GLY A 229 35.41 1.17 -20.42
C GLY A 229 34.88 1.49 -21.82
N GLU A 230 35.37 0.80 -22.87
CA GLU A 230 34.87 0.90 -24.24
C GLU A 230 33.45 0.36 -24.39
N GLU A 231 32.97 -0.57 -23.56
CA GLU A 231 31.57 -0.97 -23.61
C GLU A 231 30.63 0.10 -23.02
N ILE A 232 31.13 0.90 -22.07
CA ILE A 232 30.30 1.83 -21.29
C ILE A 232 30.43 3.27 -21.79
N PHE A 233 31.59 3.91 -21.63
CA PHE A 233 31.74 5.37 -21.83
C PHE A 233 32.87 5.78 -22.79
N LEU A 234 33.92 4.98 -22.96
CA LEU A 234 35.06 5.32 -23.82
C LEU A 234 34.69 5.24 -25.31
N PRO A 235 35.37 5.99 -26.20
CA PRO A 235 35.18 5.86 -27.64
C PRO A 235 35.59 4.46 -28.14
N ARG A 236 35.02 4.03 -29.28
CA ARG A 236 35.40 2.74 -29.87
C ARG A 236 36.87 2.71 -30.28
N LYS A 237 37.55 1.58 -30.04
CA LYS A 237 38.99 1.35 -30.28
C LYS A 237 39.92 2.26 -29.48
N TYR A 238 39.52 2.65 -28.26
CA TYR A 238 40.40 3.43 -27.39
C TYR A 238 41.45 2.49 -26.75
N CYS A 239 42.59 2.32 -27.42
CA CYS A 239 43.67 1.42 -26.97
C CYS A 239 44.94 2.20 -26.63
N ASN A 240 44.87 3.14 -25.69
CA ASN A 240 46.06 3.87 -25.23
C ASN A 240 46.52 3.37 -23.86
N ILE A 241 46.95 2.09 -23.80
CA ILE A 241 47.41 1.44 -22.56
C ILE A 241 48.66 2.14 -22.01
N GLU A 242 49.57 2.58 -22.90
CA GLU A 242 50.85 3.18 -22.52
C GLU A 242 50.68 4.43 -21.65
N LYS A 243 49.61 5.19 -21.86
CA LYS A 243 49.29 6.38 -21.06
C LYS A 243 49.06 6.07 -19.58
N PHE A 244 48.59 4.87 -19.25
CA PHE A 244 48.18 4.51 -17.90
C PHE A 244 49.21 3.65 -17.14
N LYS A 245 50.20 3.08 -17.84
CA LYS A 245 51.20 2.15 -17.24
C LYS A 245 51.99 2.77 -16.08
N ASN A 246 52.24 4.08 -16.12
CA ASN A 246 53.05 4.78 -15.12
C ASN A 246 52.20 5.64 -14.17
N MET A 247 50.88 5.46 -14.17
CA MET A 247 49.97 6.25 -13.34
C MET A 247 49.59 5.48 -12.08
N THR A 248 49.38 6.20 -11.00
CA THR A 248 48.74 5.67 -9.79
C THR A 248 47.25 5.42 -10.04
N LYS A 249 46.63 4.58 -9.20
CA LYS A 249 45.20 4.26 -9.29
C LYS A 249 44.31 5.52 -9.30
N ASP A 250 44.60 6.47 -8.43
CA ASP A 250 43.88 7.75 -8.35
C ASP A 250 44.09 8.61 -9.60
N GLU A 251 45.29 8.61 -10.18
CA GLU A 251 45.56 9.29 -11.45
C GLU A 251 44.83 8.64 -12.62
N ILE A 252 44.76 7.31 -12.67
CA ILE A 252 43.98 6.57 -13.67
C ILE A 252 42.52 6.96 -13.57
N LYS A 253 41.94 6.89 -12.36
CA LYS A 253 40.55 7.26 -12.08
C LYS A 253 40.26 8.69 -12.54
N LYS A 254 41.06 9.67 -12.10
CA LYS A 254 40.90 11.07 -12.47
C LYS A 254 41.02 11.29 -13.97
N THR A 255 41.97 10.62 -14.62
CA THR A 255 42.18 10.73 -16.06
C THR A 255 40.98 10.19 -16.84
N LEU A 256 40.40 9.05 -16.42
CA LEU A 256 39.19 8.49 -17.02
C LEU A 256 37.97 9.40 -16.83
N ILE A 257 37.79 9.97 -15.64
CA ILE A 257 36.72 10.94 -15.34
C ILE A 257 36.85 12.17 -16.24
N ASP A 258 38.04 12.77 -16.33
CA ASP A 258 38.28 13.94 -17.18
C ASP A 258 38.01 13.66 -18.66
N MET A 259 38.34 12.44 -19.13
CA MET A 259 38.03 12.01 -20.49
C MET A 259 36.52 11.82 -20.71
N ALA A 260 35.83 11.17 -19.77
CA ALA A 260 34.40 10.97 -19.84
C ALA A 260 33.63 12.32 -19.78
N LEU A 261 34.08 13.26 -18.95
CA LEU A 261 33.55 14.62 -18.88
C LEU A 261 33.70 15.37 -20.20
N LYS A 262 34.86 15.28 -20.84
CA LYS A 262 35.09 15.88 -22.17
C LYS A 262 34.11 15.32 -23.20
N LEU A 263 34.01 13.99 -23.27
CA LEU A 263 33.10 13.30 -24.20
C LEU A 263 31.63 13.67 -23.95
N TYR A 264 31.22 13.75 -22.69
CA TYR A 264 29.88 14.18 -22.32
C TYR A 264 29.63 15.64 -22.76
N ASN A 265 30.57 16.55 -22.48
CA ASN A 265 30.43 17.96 -22.84
C ASN A 265 30.40 18.18 -24.35
N ASP A 266 31.19 17.42 -25.11
CA ASP A 266 31.18 17.48 -26.57
C ASP A 266 29.85 16.96 -27.14
N LYS A 267 29.29 15.91 -26.52
CA LYS A 267 27.94 15.41 -26.84
C LYS A 267 26.83 16.41 -26.50
N GLU A 268 26.93 17.09 -25.37
CA GLU A 268 25.99 18.16 -24.99
C GLU A 268 26.04 19.31 -26.00
N LYS A 269 27.23 19.70 -26.47
CA LYS A 269 27.39 20.72 -27.52
C LYS A 269 26.78 20.28 -28.86
N GLU A 270 26.90 19.02 -29.24
CA GLU A 270 26.33 18.47 -30.47
C GLU A 270 24.79 18.46 -30.45
N LEU A 271 24.18 18.06 -29.31
CA LEU A 271 22.73 17.90 -29.17
C LEU A 271 22.00 19.18 -28.74
N GLY A 272 22.70 20.08 -28.05
CA GLY A 272 22.13 21.21 -27.33
C GLY A 272 21.59 20.82 -25.95
N SER A 273 21.75 21.71 -24.96
CA SER A 273 21.45 21.43 -23.55
C SER A 273 20.02 20.98 -23.29
N GLU A 274 19.01 21.59 -23.91
CA GLU A 274 17.60 21.19 -23.71
C GLU A 274 17.33 19.75 -24.17
N THR A 275 17.85 19.38 -25.34
CA THR A 275 17.70 18.01 -25.88
C THR A 275 18.51 17.01 -25.06
N MET A 276 19.68 17.39 -24.57
CA MET A 276 20.49 16.54 -23.70
C MET A 276 19.78 16.23 -22.38
N ARG A 277 19.19 17.25 -21.73
CA ARG A 277 18.42 17.06 -20.48
C ARG A 277 17.19 16.19 -20.68
N GLU A 278 16.47 16.37 -21.78
CA GLU A 278 15.35 15.48 -22.10
C GLU A 278 15.80 14.05 -22.39
N PHE A 279 16.94 13.89 -23.08
CA PHE A 279 17.53 12.58 -23.34
C PHE A 279 17.92 11.86 -22.05
N GLU A 280 18.57 12.57 -21.11
CA GLU A 280 18.87 12.06 -19.77
C GLU A 280 17.62 11.59 -19.03
N ARG A 281 16.58 12.43 -18.99
CA ARG A 281 15.32 12.07 -18.33
C ARG A 281 14.69 10.81 -18.94
N VAL A 282 14.64 10.73 -20.26
CA VAL A 282 14.04 9.58 -20.96
C VAL A 282 14.84 8.30 -20.68
N VAL A 283 16.17 8.35 -20.79
CA VAL A 283 17.03 7.19 -20.54
C VAL A 283 16.94 6.75 -19.08
N THR A 284 17.11 7.68 -18.13
CA THR A 284 17.03 7.38 -16.69
C THR A 284 15.69 6.74 -16.34
N LEU A 285 14.58 7.33 -16.76
CA LEU A 285 13.25 6.79 -16.45
C LEU A 285 13.05 5.38 -17.03
N GLN A 286 13.47 5.14 -18.27
CA GLN A 286 13.34 3.84 -18.92
C GLN A 286 14.17 2.76 -18.24
N VAL A 287 15.41 3.07 -17.86
CA VAL A 287 16.30 2.10 -17.22
C VAL A 287 15.83 1.79 -15.80
N VAL A 288 15.52 2.82 -15.01
CA VAL A 288 15.02 2.66 -13.63
C VAL A 288 13.75 1.82 -13.62
N ASP A 289 12.76 2.14 -14.48
CA ASP A 289 11.49 1.42 -14.51
C ASP A 289 11.67 -0.06 -14.86
N LYS A 290 12.55 -0.38 -15.82
CA LYS A 290 12.83 -1.76 -16.20
C LYS A 290 13.51 -2.53 -15.06
N LYS A 291 14.61 -2.00 -14.54
CA LYS A 291 15.41 -2.65 -13.48
C LYS A 291 14.63 -2.82 -12.19
N TRP A 292 13.81 -1.83 -11.83
CA TRP A 292 12.94 -1.89 -10.66
C TRP A 292 11.86 -2.97 -10.79
N MET A 293 11.28 -3.13 -11.98
CA MET A 293 10.31 -4.20 -12.23
C MET A 293 10.96 -5.58 -12.08
N ASP A 294 12.11 -5.79 -12.73
CA ASP A 294 12.90 -7.03 -12.63
C ASP A 294 13.26 -7.32 -11.15
N HIS A 295 13.60 -6.29 -10.38
CA HIS A 295 13.92 -6.42 -8.95
C HIS A 295 12.71 -6.76 -8.07
N ILE A 296 11.53 -6.20 -8.34
CA ILE A 296 10.30 -6.58 -7.61
C ILE A 296 10.03 -8.07 -7.80
N ASP A 297 10.13 -8.57 -9.03
CA ASP A 297 9.91 -9.99 -9.33
C ASP A 297 10.95 -10.86 -8.62
N ALA A 298 12.22 -10.45 -8.63
CA ALA A 298 13.29 -11.15 -7.93
C ALA A 298 13.08 -11.15 -6.40
N MET A 299 12.58 -10.05 -5.82
CA MET A 299 12.26 -9.93 -4.40
C MET A 299 11.05 -10.79 -3.98
N ASP A 300 10.08 -10.99 -4.87
CA ASP A 300 8.96 -11.90 -4.61
C ASP A 300 9.42 -13.36 -4.63
N GLN A 301 10.27 -13.74 -5.60
CA GLN A 301 10.90 -15.06 -5.64
C GLN A 301 11.75 -15.31 -4.37
N LEU A 302 12.56 -14.33 -3.97
CA LEU A 302 13.35 -14.39 -2.75
C LEU A 302 12.44 -14.63 -1.54
N LYS A 303 11.34 -13.87 -1.42
CA LYS A 303 10.39 -14.00 -0.30
C LYS A 303 9.74 -15.39 -0.25
N GLN A 304 9.43 -16.00 -1.39
CA GLN A 304 8.87 -17.36 -1.45
C GLN A 304 9.91 -18.42 -1.05
N GLY A 305 11.18 -18.24 -1.43
CA GLY A 305 12.26 -19.19 -1.14
C GLY A 305 12.89 -19.08 0.25
N ILE A 306 12.92 -17.88 0.84
CA ILE A 306 13.68 -17.60 2.08
C ILE A 306 13.18 -18.37 3.29
N GLY A 307 11.91 -18.78 3.30
CA GLY A 307 11.32 -19.59 4.36
C GLY A 307 12.07 -20.92 4.58
N LEU A 308 12.71 -21.47 3.54
CA LEU A 308 13.51 -22.70 3.65
C LEU A 308 14.80 -22.49 4.47
N ARG A 309 15.27 -21.26 4.68
CA ARG A 309 16.45 -20.99 5.53
C ARG A 309 16.19 -21.22 7.01
N ALA A 310 14.92 -21.25 7.43
CA ALA A 310 14.53 -21.59 8.79
C ALA A 310 15.02 -23.00 9.20
N TYR A 311 15.17 -23.93 8.25
CA TYR A 311 15.72 -25.26 8.51
C TYR A 311 17.18 -25.22 8.99
N GLY A 312 17.94 -24.19 8.61
CA GLY A 312 19.32 -23.99 9.04
C GLY A 312 19.48 -23.21 10.34
N GLN A 313 18.40 -23.05 11.14
CA GLN A 313 18.37 -22.23 12.36
C GLN A 313 18.74 -20.75 12.14
N LYS A 314 18.58 -20.26 10.91
CA LYS A 314 18.74 -18.84 10.57
C LYS A 314 17.37 -18.17 10.55
N ASP A 315 17.32 -16.91 11.00
CA ASP A 315 16.11 -16.09 10.93
C ASP A 315 15.84 -15.69 9.45
N PRO A 316 14.73 -16.15 8.84
CA PRO A 316 14.42 -15.84 7.44
C PRO A 316 14.25 -14.34 7.16
N VAL A 317 13.73 -13.57 8.12
CA VAL A 317 13.50 -12.13 7.95
C VAL A 317 14.82 -11.38 7.88
N LEU A 318 15.77 -11.78 8.72
CA LEU A 318 17.11 -11.21 8.74
C LEU A 318 17.88 -11.55 7.45
N GLU A 319 17.81 -12.81 7.01
CA GLU A 319 18.42 -13.25 5.75
C GLU A 319 17.80 -12.54 4.53
N TYR A 320 16.47 -12.38 4.52
CA TYR A 320 15.77 -11.59 3.49
C TYR A 320 16.25 -10.14 3.43
N LYS A 321 16.47 -9.52 4.60
CA LYS A 321 16.98 -8.14 4.69
C LYS A 321 18.38 -8.01 4.08
N PHE A 322 19.29 -8.95 4.40
CA PHE A 322 20.65 -8.92 3.88
C PHE A 322 20.69 -9.15 2.37
N GLU A 323 20.10 -10.24 1.89
CA GLU A 323 20.12 -10.58 0.47
C GLU A 323 19.31 -9.58 -0.37
N GLY A 324 18.17 -9.14 0.15
CA GLY A 324 17.38 -8.09 -0.50
C GLY A 324 18.11 -6.75 -0.59
N TYR A 325 19.00 -6.44 0.37
CA TYR A 325 19.86 -5.26 0.30
C TYR A 325 20.98 -5.43 -0.73
N GLU A 326 21.65 -6.58 -0.78
CA GLU A 326 22.68 -6.88 -1.79
C GLU A 326 22.10 -6.84 -3.21
N MET A 327 20.94 -7.46 -3.43
CA MET A 327 20.21 -7.40 -4.69
C MET A 327 19.86 -5.96 -5.08
N PHE A 328 19.43 -5.14 -4.11
CA PHE A 328 19.11 -3.74 -4.34
C PHE A 328 20.35 -2.92 -4.72
N GLN A 329 21.48 -3.10 -4.02
CA GLN A 329 22.74 -2.43 -4.37
C GLN A 329 23.21 -2.83 -5.77
N SER A 330 23.18 -4.12 -6.08
CA SER A 330 23.51 -4.64 -7.42
C SER A 330 22.61 -4.04 -8.50
N MET A 331 21.30 -3.95 -8.25
CA MET A 331 20.35 -3.28 -9.14
C MET A 331 20.70 -1.81 -9.34
N VAL A 332 20.99 -1.05 -8.27
CA VAL A 332 21.37 0.37 -8.35
C VAL A 332 22.65 0.56 -9.17
N SER A 333 23.69 -0.23 -8.91
CA SER A 333 24.92 -0.20 -9.71
C SER A 333 24.65 -0.50 -11.18
N SER A 334 23.79 -1.49 -11.46
CA SER A 334 23.41 -1.85 -12.83
C SER A 334 22.58 -0.74 -13.52
N ILE A 335 21.73 -0.04 -12.78
CA ILE A 335 21.02 1.16 -13.27
C ILE A 335 22.01 2.24 -13.68
N HIS A 336 22.99 2.56 -12.81
CA HIS A 336 24.00 3.58 -13.10
C HIS A 336 24.80 3.22 -14.36
N GLU A 337 25.26 1.97 -14.46
CA GLU A 337 26.01 1.49 -15.62
C GLU A 337 25.20 1.57 -16.92
N ASP A 338 23.95 1.09 -16.91
CA ASP A 338 23.09 1.09 -18.11
C ASP A 338 22.70 2.50 -18.54
N ILE A 339 22.48 3.42 -17.60
CA ILE A 339 22.24 4.84 -17.91
C ILE A 339 23.47 5.43 -18.61
N ILE A 340 24.66 5.30 -18.02
CA ILE A 340 25.89 5.85 -18.61
C ILE A 340 26.17 5.20 -19.98
N ARG A 341 26.04 3.88 -20.08
CA ARG A 341 26.20 3.14 -21.35
C ARG A 341 25.28 3.70 -22.44
N LEU A 342 23.99 3.83 -22.17
CA LEU A 342 23.03 4.37 -23.14
C LEU A 342 23.32 5.83 -23.47
N LEU A 343 23.64 6.65 -22.46
CA LEU A 343 23.95 8.06 -22.63
C LEU A 343 25.17 8.29 -23.50
N PHE A 344 26.21 7.47 -23.42
CA PHE A 344 27.43 7.65 -24.21
C PHE A 344 27.32 6.96 -25.59
N LYS A 345 26.79 5.73 -25.65
CA LYS A 345 26.78 4.93 -26.89
C LYS A 345 25.68 5.27 -27.87
N TYR A 346 24.54 5.75 -27.40
CA TYR A 346 23.42 5.99 -28.30
C TYR A 346 23.63 7.27 -29.14
N ARG A 347 23.55 7.16 -30.47
CA ARG A 347 23.53 8.33 -31.37
C ARG A 347 22.07 8.68 -31.67
N LEU A 348 21.65 9.87 -31.25
CA LEU A 348 20.32 10.39 -31.55
C LEU A 348 20.18 10.66 -33.06
N LYS A 349 19.38 9.85 -33.77
CA LYS A 349 19.02 10.10 -35.18
C LYS A 349 17.85 11.09 -35.35
N SER A 350 17.15 11.43 -34.27
CA SER A 350 15.97 12.31 -34.24
C SER A 350 15.69 12.76 -32.81
N LYS A 351 15.08 13.95 -32.62
CA LYS A 351 14.65 14.45 -31.30
C LYS A 351 13.83 13.37 -30.56
N PRO A 352 14.18 13.01 -29.31
CA PRO A 352 13.44 12.01 -28.57
C PRO A 352 12.07 12.60 -28.23
N LYS A 353 11.00 12.09 -28.85
CA LYS A 353 9.64 12.38 -28.40
C LYS A 353 9.37 11.51 -27.20
N ARG A 354 9.14 12.12 -26.02
CA ARG A 354 8.59 11.44 -24.85
C ARG A 354 7.27 10.79 -25.27
N LYS A 355 7.30 9.49 -25.54
CA LYS A 355 6.06 8.70 -25.54
C LYS A 355 5.65 8.65 -24.08
N GLN A 356 4.55 9.31 -23.73
CA GLN A 356 3.88 9.07 -22.46
C GLN A 356 3.45 7.60 -22.46
N THR A 357 4.32 6.73 -21.96
CA THR A 357 3.97 5.33 -21.71
C THR A 357 3.09 5.35 -20.46
N VAL A 358 1.91 4.77 -20.61
CA VAL A 358 0.75 4.89 -19.71
C VAL A 358 0.05 6.25 -19.84
N LYS A 359 -0.99 6.28 -20.70
CA LYS A 359 -2.18 7.05 -20.33
C LYS A 359 -2.53 6.56 -18.95
N GLU A 360 -2.39 7.41 -17.94
CA GLU A 360 -3.14 7.21 -16.70
C GLU A 360 -4.56 6.85 -17.15
N THR A 361 -4.98 5.61 -16.89
CA THR A 361 -6.40 5.33 -16.78
C THR A 361 -6.89 6.39 -15.83
N SER A 362 -7.68 7.30 -16.38
CA SER A 362 -8.30 8.41 -15.68
C SER A 362 -9.34 7.84 -14.73
N GLU A 363 -8.85 7.18 -13.68
CA GLU A 363 -9.55 6.86 -12.46
C GLU A 363 -8.59 7.18 -11.31
N SER A 364 -8.97 8.25 -10.60
CA SER A 364 -8.60 8.49 -9.21
C SER A 364 -7.22 9.09 -8.91
N LYS A 365 -6.95 10.29 -9.43
CA LYS A 365 -6.17 11.30 -8.68
C LYS A 365 -6.77 12.70 -8.81
N LYS A 366 -7.81 12.97 -8.02
CA LYS A 366 -7.96 14.31 -7.44
C LYS A 366 -6.99 14.39 -6.27
N SER A 367 -5.94 15.19 -6.44
CA SER A 367 -5.05 15.66 -5.39
C SER A 367 -5.85 16.33 -4.28
N VAL A 368 -5.88 15.72 -3.09
CA VAL A 368 -6.29 16.39 -1.86
C VAL A 368 -5.03 17.03 -1.28
N GLU A 369 -4.86 18.33 -1.52
CA GLU A 369 -4.01 19.15 -0.66
C GLU A 369 -4.62 19.14 0.75
N ASN A 370 -3.86 18.66 1.73
CA ASN A 370 -4.16 18.88 3.16
C ASN A 370 -3.91 20.34 3.52
N LYS A 371 -4.83 21.22 3.13
CA LYS A 371 -5.10 22.48 3.82
C LYS A 371 -6.39 22.28 4.62
N PRO A 372 -6.52 22.78 5.87
CA PRO A 372 -7.80 22.75 6.55
C PRO A 372 -8.78 23.58 5.71
N ILE A 373 -9.70 22.87 5.03
CA ILE A 373 -10.75 23.48 4.23
C ILE A 373 -11.70 24.17 5.21
N THR A 374 -11.50 25.47 5.43
CA THR A 374 -12.58 26.34 5.87
C THR A 374 -13.54 26.46 4.70
N SER A 375 -14.57 25.62 4.68
CA SER A 375 -15.61 25.67 3.66
C SER A 375 -16.30 27.04 3.73
N LYS A 376 -16.03 27.94 2.78
CA LYS A 376 -17.00 29.00 2.46
C LYS A 376 -18.24 28.29 1.92
N LYS A 377 -19.28 28.23 2.75
CA LYS A 377 -20.60 27.70 2.37
C LYS A 377 -21.08 28.48 1.14
N VAL A 378 -21.22 27.79 0.01
CA VAL A 378 -21.84 28.34 -1.19
C VAL A 378 -23.29 28.64 -0.85
N GLY A 379 -23.68 29.91 -0.92
CA GLY A 379 -25.03 30.36 -0.61
C GLY A 379 -26.03 29.82 -1.63
N ARG A 380 -27.29 29.60 -1.22
CA ARG A 380 -28.36 29.06 -2.08
C ARG A 380 -28.51 29.79 -3.43
N ASN A 381 -28.17 31.08 -3.48
CA ASN A 381 -28.31 31.91 -4.68
C ASN A 381 -27.00 32.13 -5.46
N ASP A 382 -25.87 31.60 -5.01
CA ASP A 382 -24.57 31.77 -5.66
C ASP A 382 -24.47 30.93 -6.95
N PRO A 383 -23.57 31.27 -7.90
CA PRO A 383 -23.31 30.46 -9.08
C PRO A 383 -22.91 29.04 -8.67
N CYS A 384 -23.52 28.04 -9.31
CA CYS A 384 -23.26 26.67 -8.93
C CYS A 384 -21.84 26.23 -9.32
N PRO A 385 -21.08 25.58 -8.42
CA PRO A 385 -19.72 25.11 -8.69
C PRO A 385 -19.61 24.08 -9.83
N CYS A 386 -20.74 23.54 -10.30
CA CYS A 386 -20.83 22.62 -11.43
C CYS A 386 -20.60 23.30 -12.80
N ASN A 387 -20.30 24.60 -12.86
CA ASN A 387 -20.17 25.38 -14.09
C ASN A 387 -21.38 25.32 -15.04
N SER A 388 -22.56 24.97 -14.52
CA SER A 388 -23.79 24.88 -15.32
C SER A 388 -24.40 26.23 -15.71
N GLY A 389 -23.79 27.35 -15.29
CA GLY A 389 -24.33 28.70 -15.45
C GLY A 389 -25.59 28.99 -14.61
N LYS A 390 -26.05 28.05 -13.79
CA LYS A 390 -27.26 28.16 -12.94
C LYS A 390 -26.89 28.43 -11.48
N LYS A 391 -27.80 29.03 -10.69
CA LYS A 391 -27.64 29.21 -9.23
C LYS A 391 -27.58 27.86 -8.50
N TYR A 392 -26.84 27.76 -7.39
CA TYR A 392 -26.58 26.51 -6.65
C TYR A 392 -27.86 25.72 -6.34
N LYS A 393 -28.90 26.38 -5.81
CA LYS A 393 -30.22 25.77 -5.55
C LYS A 393 -30.98 25.22 -6.77
N ARG A 394 -30.48 25.46 -7.99
CA ARG A 394 -31.06 24.99 -9.27
C ARG A 394 -30.12 24.04 -10.04
N CYS A 395 -28.95 23.69 -9.49
CA CYS A 395 -28.03 22.65 -10.00
C CYS A 395 -27.68 21.67 -8.87
N CYS A 396 -26.54 21.82 -8.20
CA CYS A 396 -26.04 20.86 -7.20
C CYS A 396 -26.63 21.01 -5.80
N GLY A 397 -27.41 22.06 -5.55
CA GLY A 397 -28.15 22.25 -4.30
C GLY A 397 -29.64 21.97 -4.43
N ARG A 398 -30.04 21.17 -5.43
CA ARG A 398 -31.35 20.50 -5.46
C ARG A 398 -31.32 19.26 -4.59
#